data_AF-A0AA35YLZ1-F1
#
_entry.id   AF-A0AA35YLZ1-F1
#
_cell.length_a   1.000
_cell.length_b   1.000
_cell.length_c   1.000
_cell.angle_alpha   90.00
_cell.angle_beta   90.00
_cell.angle_gamma   90.00
#
_symmetry.space_group_name_H-M   'P 1'
#
loop_
_entity.id
_entity.type
_entity.pdbx_description
1 polymer ?
#
loop_
_entity_poly.entity_id
_entity_poly.type
_entity_poly.pdbx_seq_one_letter_code
_entity_poly.pdbx_strand_id
1 'polypeptide(L)'
;MLWPATNQFKDIPIPQYLQEGYLDDMEFCAFDDETATAAIKFKNRDTVLRLVCAKDLLRFRERDIQTLAPHQIICRKDVMEVVAKEFTRMVASIINGKLWMGSKGVIDGL
;
A
#
# COMPACT_ATOMS: atom_id res chain seq x y z
N MET A 1 -17.65 -5.46 9.28
CA MET A 1 -16.48 -6.32 9.61
C MET A 1 -15.60 -5.59 10.61
N LEU A 2 -15.32 -6.20 11.77
CA LEU A 2 -14.42 -5.65 12.79
C LEU A 2 -12.95 -5.94 12.43
N TRP A 3 -12.08 -5.00 12.81
CA TRP A 3 -10.62 -5.08 12.62
C TRP A 3 -10.14 -5.74 13.90
N PRO A 4 -9.46 -6.88 13.83
CA PRO A 4 -8.93 -7.49 15.03
C PRO A 4 -7.94 -6.50 15.67
N ALA A 5 -8.07 -6.28 16.97
CA ALA A 5 -7.09 -5.49 17.73
C ALA A 5 -5.70 -6.10 17.45
N THR A 6 -4.80 -5.29 16.90
CA THR A 6 -3.46 -5.68 16.42
C THR A 6 -2.50 -5.91 17.59
N ASN A 7 -2.85 -6.81 18.52
CA ASN A 7 -2.01 -7.05 19.70
C ASN A 7 -0.84 -8.01 19.43
N GLN A 8 -0.71 -8.62 18.24
CA GLN A 8 0.34 -9.62 17.98
C GLN A 8 0.88 -9.72 16.55
N PHE A 9 0.47 -8.86 15.61
CA PHE A 9 1.02 -8.96 14.25
C PHE A 9 2.43 -8.35 14.22
N LYS A 10 3.39 -9.10 13.67
CA LYS A 10 4.74 -8.58 13.44
C LYS A 10 4.65 -7.54 12.33
N ASP A 11 4.73 -6.27 12.73
CA ASP A 11 4.79 -5.16 11.80
C ASP A 11 6.13 -5.17 11.09
N ILE A 12 6.09 -5.13 9.76
CA ILE A 12 7.29 -4.95 8.95
C ILE A 12 7.24 -3.58 8.27
N PRO A 13 8.27 -2.74 8.44
CA PRO A 13 8.42 -1.55 7.61
C PRO A 13 8.60 -1.99 6.16
N ILE A 14 8.17 -1.15 5.22
CA ILE A 14 8.23 -1.50 3.81
C ILE A 14 9.69 -1.65 3.38
N PRO A 15 10.08 -2.83 2.85
CA PRO A 15 11.40 -3.03 2.28
C PRO A 15 11.74 -1.97 1.22
N GLN A 16 13.02 -1.66 1.05
CA GLN A 16 13.45 -0.75 -0.03
C GLN A 16 13.15 -1.32 -1.43
N TYR A 17 13.09 -2.64 -1.54
CA TYR A 17 12.82 -3.35 -2.78
C TYR A 17 11.74 -4.40 -2.55
N LEU A 18 10.62 -4.25 -3.25
CA LEU A 18 9.58 -5.26 -3.32
C LEU A 18 9.73 -6.03 -4.64
N GLN A 19 9.62 -7.36 -4.55
CA GLN A 19 9.52 -8.20 -5.73
C GLN A 19 8.17 -7.95 -6.42
N GLU A 20 8.13 -8.13 -7.74
CA GLU A 20 6.86 -8.06 -8.47
C GLU A 20 5.89 -9.14 -7.97
N GLY A 21 4.62 -8.78 -7.80
CA GLY A 21 3.59 -9.69 -7.26
C GLY A 21 3.63 -9.80 -5.73
N TYR A 22 4.31 -8.88 -5.04
CA TYR A 22 4.35 -8.84 -3.58
C TYR A 22 2.94 -8.78 -2.95
N LEU A 23 1.97 -8.18 -3.65
CA LEU A 23 0.58 -8.05 -3.20
C LEU A 23 -0.37 -9.13 -3.73
N ASP A 24 0.12 -10.17 -4.42
CA ASP A 24 -0.73 -11.23 -4.99
C ASP A 24 -1.61 -11.96 -3.94
N ASP A 25 -1.12 -12.07 -2.70
CA ASP A 25 -1.83 -12.69 -1.57
C ASP A 25 -2.46 -11.67 -0.61
N MET A 26 -2.64 -10.42 -1.05
CA MET A 26 -3.35 -9.39 -0.28
C MET A 26 -4.78 -9.85 0.06
N GLU A 27 -5.16 -9.67 1.32
CA GLU A 27 -6.51 -9.92 1.81
C GLU A 27 -7.33 -8.63 1.82
N PHE A 28 -6.82 -7.59 2.46
CA PHE A 28 -7.43 -6.25 2.48
C PHE A 28 -6.40 -5.17 2.83
N CYS A 29 -6.78 -3.92 2.58
CA CYS A 29 -6.05 -2.72 2.98
C CYS A 29 -6.98 -1.79 3.77
N ALA A 30 -6.54 -1.29 4.91
CA ALA A 30 -7.30 -0.36 5.73
C ALA A 30 -6.41 0.73 6.33
N PHE A 31 -7.03 1.84 6.73
CA PHE A 31 -6.35 2.87 7.49
C PHE A 31 -6.45 2.56 8.97
N ASP A 32 -5.29 2.49 9.63
CA ASP A 32 -5.17 2.31 11.08
C ASP A 32 -5.06 3.69 11.74
N ASP A 33 -6.15 4.11 12.38
CA ASP A 33 -6.26 5.42 13.03
C ASP A 33 -5.33 5.58 14.24
N GLU A 34 -4.89 4.49 14.88
CA GLU A 34 -4.02 4.56 16.07
C GLU A 34 -2.59 4.93 15.68
N THR A 35 -2.14 4.40 14.54
CA THR A 35 -0.79 4.64 14.01
C THR A 35 -0.76 5.68 12.90
N ALA A 36 -1.93 6.13 12.44
CA ALA A 36 -2.10 7.00 11.27
C ALA A 36 -1.40 6.44 10.00
N THR A 37 -1.45 5.12 9.82
CA THR A 37 -0.82 4.42 8.68
C THR A 37 -1.84 3.61 7.89
N ALA A 38 -1.56 3.34 6.61
CA ALA A 38 -2.31 2.32 5.89
C ALA A 38 -1.68 0.94 6.14
N ALA A 39 -2.50 -0.03 6.50
CA ALA A 39 -2.10 -1.39 6.84
C ALA A 39 -2.64 -2.37 5.78
N ILE A 40 -1.73 -3.18 5.22
CA ILE A 40 -2.04 -4.24 4.27
C ILE A 40 -1.91 -5.58 4.99
N LYS A 41 -3.01 -6.34 5.03
CA LYS A 41 -3.04 -7.71 5.53
C LYS A 41 -2.95 -8.68 4.36
N PHE A 42 -2.23 -9.77 4.56
CA PHE A 42 -2.08 -10.86 3.60
C PHE A 42 -2.76 -12.11 4.12
N LYS A 43 -3.31 -12.92 3.21
CA LYS A 43 -4.04 -14.14 3.51
C LYS A 43 -3.15 -15.20 4.17
N ASN A 44 -1.92 -15.34 3.67
CA ASN A 44 -1.02 -16.43 4.04
C ASN A 44 0.20 -15.93 4.85
N ARG A 45 0.15 -14.70 5.38
CA ARG A 45 1.26 -14.13 6.16
C ARG A 45 0.78 -13.64 7.53
N ASP A 46 1.58 -13.94 8.54
CA ASP A 46 1.37 -13.45 9.90
C ASP A 46 1.81 -12.00 10.09
N THR A 47 2.44 -11.41 9.07
CA THR A 47 2.90 -10.02 9.09
C THR A 47 1.87 -9.07 8.49
N VAL A 48 1.85 -7.84 8.99
CA VAL A 48 1.14 -6.71 8.38
C VAL A 48 2.17 -5.76 7.79
N LEU A 49 1.95 -5.35 6.54
CA LEU A 49 2.78 -4.31 5.93
C LEU A 49 2.16 -2.95 6.21
N ARG A 50 2.96 -2.02 6.74
CA ARG A 50 2.49 -0.66 7.08
C ARG A 50 3.08 0.38 6.12
N LEU A 51 2.20 1.12 5.46
CA LEU A 51 2.51 2.32 4.68
C LEU A 51 2.40 3.54 5.59
N VAL A 52 3.53 4.14 5.91
CA VAL A 52 3.61 5.30 6.81
C VAL A 52 3.10 6.54 6.09
N CYS A 53 3.32 6.63 4.78
CA CYS A 53 2.77 7.70 3.97
C CYS A 53 2.42 7.22 2.56
N ALA A 54 1.61 7.99 1.83
CA ALA A 54 1.22 7.66 0.47
C ALA A 54 2.41 7.47 -0.47
N LYS A 55 3.55 8.15 -0.25
CA LYS A 55 4.77 8.01 -1.06
C LYS A 55 5.38 6.61 -0.99
N ASP A 56 5.09 5.84 0.05
CA ASP A 56 5.56 4.47 0.13
C ASP A 56 4.97 3.58 -0.97
N LEU A 57 3.86 4.00 -1.59
CA LEU A 57 3.28 3.33 -2.75
C LEU A 57 4.24 3.31 -3.96
N LEU A 58 5.19 4.24 -4.05
CA LEU A 58 6.18 4.27 -5.14
C LEU A 58 7.16 3.10 -5.11
N ARG A 59 7.24 2.36 -4.00
CA ARG A 59 8.12 1.19 -3.86
C ARG A 59 7.54 -0.07 -4.50
N PHE A 60 6.25 -0.06 -4.82
CA PHE A 60 5.57 -1.17 -5.47
C PHE A 60 5.80 -1.16 -6.99
N ARG A 61 5.70 -2.34 -7.59
CA ARG A 61 5.74 -2.51 -9.04
C ARG A 61 4.36 -2.27 -9.64
N GLU A 62 4.31 -2.19 -10.97
CA GLU A 62 3.06 -1.99 -11.71
C GLU A 62 1.96 -2.96 -11.29
N ARG A 63 2.27 -4.26 -11.30
CA ARG A 63 1.32 -5.33 -10.96
C ARG A 63 0.75 -5.18 -9.54
N ASP A 64 1.58 -4.77 -8.59
CA ASP A 64 1.17 -4.56 -7.21
C ASP A 64 0.23 -3.33 -7.09
N ILE A 65 0.57 -2.24 -7.79
CA ILE A 65 -0.28 -1.05 -7.85
C ILE A 65 -1.62 -1.34 -8.52
N GLN A 66 -1.62 -2.14 -9.59
CA GLN A 66 -2.84 -2.62 -10.24
C GLN A 66 -3.68 -3.49 -9.29
N THR A 67 -3.03 -4.30 -8.45
CA THR A 67 -3.70 -5.10 -7.42
C THR A 67 -4.33 -4.22 -6.33
N LEU A 68 -3.69 -3.10 -5.95
CA LEU A 68 -4.24 -2.14 -5.01
C LEU A 68 -5.37 -1.29 -5.59
N ALA A 69 -5.31 -0.95 -6.87
CA ALA A 69 -6.23 -0.03 -7.54
C ALA A 69 -7.74 -0.28 -7.28
N PRO A 70 -8.27 -1.52 -7.35
CA PRO A 70 -9.68 -1.75 -7.10
C PRO A 70 -10.06 -1.71 -5.61
N HIS A 71 -9.09 -1.69 -4.69
CA HIS A 71 -9.33 -1.76 -3.26
C HIS A 71 -9.38 -0.34 -2.66
N GLN A 72 -10.56 0.06 -2.19
CA GLN A 72 -10.67 1.25 -1.36
C GLN A 72 -10.03 0.98 0.00
N ILE A 73 -9.20 1.91 0.46
CA ILE A 73 -8.66 1.85 1.82
C ILE A 73 -9.81 2.11 2.78
N ILE A 74 -10.14 1.09 3.55
CA ILE A 74 -11.23 1.16 4.53
C ILE A 74 -10.79 2.09 5.66
N CYS A 75 -11.48 3.21 5.86
CA CYS A 75 -11.26 4.15 6.96
C CYS A 75 -12.48 4.17 7.87
N ARG A 76 -12.29 4.17 9.20
CA ARG A 76 -13.39 4.12 10.17
C ARG A 76 -13.79 5.46 10.73
N LYS A 77 -12.84 6.39 10.84
CA LYS A 77 -13.09 7.73 11.36
C LYS A 77 -13.19 8.71 10.20
N ASP A 78 -14.31 9.42 10.12
CA ASP A 78 -14.56 10.43 9.08
C ASP A 78 -13.46 11.51 9.04
N VAL A 79 -12.92 11.87 10.22
CA VAL A 79 -11.81 12.85 10.32
C VAL A 79 -10.53 12.38 9.64
N MET A 80 -10.32 11.06 9.53
CA MET A 80 -9.15 10.45 8.88
C MET A 80 -9.43 10.08 7.41
N GLU A 81 -10.66 10.23 6.93
CA GLU A 81 -11.04 9.91 5.56
C GLU A 81 -10.24 10.75 4.54
N VAL A 82 -9.93 12.01 4.87
CA VAL A 82 -9.09 12.89 4.03
C VAL A 82 -7.70 12.29 3.85
N VAL A 83 -7.10 11.79 4.94
CA VAL A 83 -5.76 11.18 4.93
C VAL A 83 -5.80 9.84 4.18
N ALA A 84 -6.81 9.00 4.44
CA ALA A 84 -6.99 7.74 3.71
C ALA A 84 -7.18 7.97 2.20
N LYS A 85 -7.89 9.04 1.80
CA LYS A 85 -8.05 9.44 0.40
C LYS A 85 -6.74 9.85 -0.28
N GLU A 86 -5.73 10.30 0.46
CA GLU A 86 -4.41 10.61 -0.13
C GLU A 86 -3.74 9.37 -0.72
N PHE A 87 -3.89 8.22 -0.06
CA PHE A 87 -3.36 6.96 -0.57
C PHE A 87 -4.09 6.53 -1.85
N THR A 88 -5.43 6.58 -1.86
CA THR A 88 -6.22 6.29 -3.08
C THR A 88 -5.86 7.24 -4.23
N ARG A 89 -5.69 8.54 -3.93
CA ARG A 89 -5.25 9.53 -4.91
C ARG A 89 -3.85 9.23 -5.44
N MET A 90 -2.93 8.80 -4.57
CA MET A 90 -1.59 8.43 -4.97
C MET A 90 -1.57 7.20 -5.88
N VAL A 91 -2.38 6.16 -5.59
CA VAL A 91 -2.53 5.01 -6.48
C VAL A 91 -2.99 5.46 -7.87
N ALA A 92 -4.00 6.33 -7.96
CA ALA A 92 -4.47 6.88 -9.22
C ALA A 92 -3.38 7.69 -9.96
N SER A 93 -2.63 8.53 -9.23
CA SER A 93 -1.52 9.30 -9.79
C SER A 93 -0.40 8.40 -10.33
N ILE A 94 -0.07 7.32 -9.61
CA ILE A 94 0.94 6.34 -10.03
C ILE A 94 0.49 5.63 -11.31
N ILE A 95 -0.78 5.24 -11.40
CA ILE A 95 -1.35 4.59 -12.59
C ILE A 95 -1.31 5.52 -13.79
N ASN A 96 -1.86 6.72 -13.64
CA ASN A 96 -1.97 7.70 -14.73
C ASN A 96 -0.60 8.20 -15.19
N GLY A 97 0.34 8.40 -14.27
CA GLY A 97 1.69 8.87 -14.59
C GLY A 97 2.70 7.76 -14.86
N LYS A 98 2.31 6.49 -14.75
CA LYS A 98 3.20 5.32 -14.78
C LYS A 98 4.42 5.50 -13.87
N LEU A 99 4.20 5.84 -12.60
CA LEU A 99 5.25 6.29 -11.65
C LEU A 99 5.81 5.18 -10.74
N TRP A 100 5.60 3.91 -11.08
CA TRP A 100 6.06 2.77 -10.27
C TRP A 100 7.55 2.45 -10.50
N MET A 101 8.14 1.68 -9.58
CA MET A 101 9.51 1.19 -9.74
C MET A 101 9.66 0.38 -11.04
N GLY A 102 10.57 0.80 -11.91
CA GLY A 102 10.85 0.16 -13.20
C GLY A 102 10.22 0.83 -14.42
N SER A 103 9.38 1.87 -14.25
CA SER A 103 8.83 2.63 -15.38
C SER A 103 9.84 3.57 -16.05
N LYS A 104 11.00 3.82 -15.43
CA LYS A 104 12.20 4.36 -16.08
C LYS A 104 13.10 3.21 -16.56
N GLY A 105 12.74 2.62 -17.70
CA GLY A 105 13.73 2.14 -18.65
C GLY A 105 14.15 3.33 -19.53
N VAL A 106 15.42 3.39 -19.92
CA VAL A 106 16.10 4.50 -20.61
C VAL A 106 16.55 5.63 -19.67
N ILE A 107 17.60 5.37 -18.89
CA ILE A 107 18.78 6.23 -19.02
C ILE A 107 19.64 5.51 -20.05
N ASP A 108 19.78 6.16 -21.20
CA ASP A 108 20.60 5.71 -22.32
C ASP A 108 21.97 5.23 -21.85
N GLY A 109 22.43 4.15 -22.46
CA GLY A 109 23.85 3.89 -22.51
C GLY A 109 24.53 5.05 -23.25
N LEU A 110 25.51 5.66 -22.59
CA LEU A 110 26.70 6.28 -23.17
C LEU A 110 27.71 6.48 -22.04
#